data_AF-A0A2Z6QTA9-F1
#
_entry.id   AF-A0A2Z6QTA9-F1
#
_cell.length_a   1.000
_cell.length_b   1.000
_cell.length_c   1.000
_cell.angle_alpha   90.00
_cell.angle_beta   90.00
_cell.angle_gamma   90.00
#
_symmetry.space_group_name_H-M   'P 1'
#
loop_
_entity.id
_entity.type
_entity.pdbx_description
1 polymer ?
#
loop_
_entity_poly.entity_id
_entity_poly.type
_entity_poly.pdbx_seq_one_letter_code
_entity_poly.pdbx_strand_id
1 'polypeptide(L)'
;MEDLVRGSTFTQVPRQTHRVDAMFQELYRGDYRLDKDRRYLQSYNAGDKKAKGVSCFVPLEIPHNVPSENHSKKEIPCYFLPEGVSLSEGLALFYTHKMKLRFPSGEQTALHFVIAPTMRMTKEDYEQSVKSLNWQICTVKASAEMIDLVSHDDDLDGIEDFRMNEVYWLMEIWHEQTMCTMDRLHANDIHTWIALDKPSFQDLIMHEPRGYIVFSALARLNAITPTSHVTELTYLGDILGELEDNFGWKSSEMYAQAGGCEDIPKE
;
A
#
# COMPACT_ATOMS: atom_id res chain seq x y z
N MET A 1 9.28 11.71 -15.55
CA MET A 1 7.86 12.12 -15.47
C MET A 1 7.70 13.44 -14.69
N GLU A 2 8.74 14.29 -14.64
CA GLU A 2 8.72 15.53 -13.83
C GLU A 2 8.02 16.71 -14.54
N ASP A 3 7.76 16.59 -15.85
CA ASP A 3 7.18 17.64 -16.70
C ASP A 3 5.82 17.25 -17.30
N LEU A 4 4.91 16.65 -16.52
CA LEU A 4 3.56 16.38 -17.03
C LEU A 4 2.79 17.68 -17.30
N VAL A 5 2.24 17.79 -18.51
CA VAL A 5 1.37 18.89 -18.90
C VAL A 5 -0.07 18.52 -18.56
N ARG A 6 -0.81 19.42 -17.91
CA ARG A 6 -2.25 19.22 -17.63
C ARG A 6 -3.00 18.77 -18.89
N GLY A 7 -3.78 17.70 -18.76
CA GLY A 7 -4.47 17.04 -19.86
C GLY A 7 -3.69 15.87 -20.48
N SER A 8 -2.45 15.60 -20.06
CA SER A 8 -1.72 14.39 -20.48
C SER A 8 -2.57 13.15 -20.19
N THR A 9 -2.76 12.32 -21.21
CA THR A 9 -3.73 11.22 -21.20
C THR A 9 -3.02 9.88 -21.32
N PHE A 10 -3.43 8.90 -20.51
CA PHE A 10 -2.84 7.56 -20.48
C PHE A 10 -3.94 6.49 -20.47
N THR A 11 -3.82 5.50 -21.34
CA THR A 11 -4.66 4.29 -21.36
C THR A 11 -4.05 3.12 -20.59
N GLN A 12 -2.77 3.27 -20.22
CA GLN A 12 -2.06 2.39 -19.28
C GLN A 12 -1.62 3.23 -18.09
N VAL A 13 -1.53 2.61 -16.93
CA VAL A 13 -1.12 3.27 -15.69
C VAL A 13 0.35 3.67 -15.80
N PRO A 14 0.67 4.98 -15.85
CA PRO A 14 2.03 5.42 -16.14
C PRO A 14 3.00 5.19 -14.96
N ARG A 15 2.46 5.14 -13.75
CA ARG A 15 3.14 4.85 -12.48
C ARG A 15 2.09 4.42 -11.45
N GLN A 16 2.51 3.69 -10.43
CA GLN A 16 1.61 3.22 -9.36
C GLN A 16 0.66 4.32 -8.88
N THR A 17 -0.65 4.10 -9.07
CA THR A 17 -1.69 5.12 -8.90
C THR A 17 -2.66 4.70 -7.81
N HIS A 18 -2.73 5.48 -6.73
CA HIS A 18 -3.48 5.18 -5.53
C HIS A 18 -4.85 5.84 -5.54
N ARG A 19 -5.80 5.20 -4.87
CA ARG A 19 -7.12 5.72 -4.58
C ARG A 19 -7.67 5.09 -3.30
N VAL A 20 -8.23 5.92 -2.45
CA VAL A 20 -8.96 5.48 -1.27
C VAL A 20 -10.36 5.01 -1.66
N ASP A 21 -10.80 3.90 -1.07
CA ASP A 21 -12.13 3.31 -1.22
C ASP A 21 -12.53 2.96 -2.65
N ALA A 22 -11.55 2.64 -3.51
CA ALA A 22 -11.77 2.46 -4.95
C ALA A 22 -12.85 1.41 -5.30
N MET A 23 -13.00 0.37 -4.48
CA MET A 23 -13.94 -0.72 -4.70
C MET A 23 -15.36 -0.45 -4.17
N PHE A 24 -15.49 0.33 -3.08
CA PHE A 24 -16.78 0.50 -2.39
C PHE A 24 -17.39 1.89 -2.58
N GLN A 25 -16.58 2.91 -2.88
CA GLN A 25 -17.05 4.27 -3.08
C GLN A 25 -18.01 4.37 -4.28
N GLU A 26 -19.23 4.83 -4.02
CA GLU A 26 -20.18 5.21 -5.07
C GLU A 26 -19.73 6.48 -5.80
N LEU A 27 -20.15 6.65 -7.04
CA LEU A 27 -19.90 7.90 -7.76
C LEU A 27 -20.67 9.08 -7.17
N TYR A 28 -19.95 10.08 -6.70
CA TYR A 28 -20.51 11.36 -6.28
C TYR A 28 -20.74 12.27 -7.48
N ARG A 29 -21.64 13.25 -7.33
CA ARG A 29 -21.85 14.31 -8.33
C ARG A 29 -20.56 15.08 -8.66
N GLY A 30 -19.58 15.03 -7.75
CA GLY A 30 -18.23 15.57 -7.89
C GLY A 30 -17.33 14.80 -8.86
N ASP A 31 -17.69 13.58 -9.27
CA ASP A 31 -16.80 12.68 -10.03
C ASP A 31 -17.13 12.63 -11.51
N TYR A 32 -18.28 13.15 -11.95
CA TYR A 32 -18.69 13.09 -13.35
C TYR A 32 -19.42 14.35 -13.81
N ARG A 33 -19.61 14.46 -15.13
CA ARG A 33 -20.57 15.38 -15.76
C ARG A 33 -21.51 14.59 -16.64
N LEU A 34 -22.76 15.01 -16.68
CA LEU A 34 -23.71 14.46 -17.63
C LEU A 34 -23.56 15.15 -18.99
N ASP A 35 -23.82 14.41 -20.06
CA ASP A 35 -23.96 14.95 -21.40
C ASP A 35 -25.28 15.74 -21.55
N LYS A 36 -25.57 16.21 -22.77
CA LYS A 36 -26.80 16.95 -23.07
C LYS A 36 -28.07 16.12 -22.83
N ASP A 37 -28.00 14.80 -23.01
CA ASP A 37 -29.15 13.90 -22.87
C ASP A 37 -29.43 13.55 -21.41
N ARG A 38 -28.54 13.93 -20.48
CA ARG A 38 -28.62 13.74 -19.02
C ARG A 38 -28.72 12.28 -18.56
N ARG A 39 -28.75 11.34 -19.50
CA ARG A 39 -28.74 9.90 -19.28
C ARG A 39 -27.33 9.32 -19.33
N TYR A 40 -26.40 9.99 -19.99
CA TYR A 40 -25.04 9.51 -20.17
C TYR A 40 -24.04 10.50 -19.60
N LEU A 41 -22.84 10.01 -19.36
CA LEU A 41 -21.72 10.82 -18.94
C LEU A 41 -21.10 11.55 -20.14
N GLN A 42 -20.59 12.75 -19.88
CA GLN A 42 -19.73 13.46 -20.82
C GLN A 42 -18.44 12.66 -21.00
N SER A 43 -18.11 12.31 -22.24
CA SER A 43 -16.81 11.73 -22.59
C SER A 43 -15.77 12.81 -22.89
N TYR A 44 -14.49 12.43 -22.77
CA TYR A 44 -13.34 13.32 -22.95
C TYR A 44 -12.37 12.77 -23.98
N ASN A 45 -11.78 13.67 -24.77
CA ASN A 45 -10.75 13.34 -25.75
C ASN A 45 -9.36 13.43 -25.11
N ALA A 46 -8.37 12.74 -25.70
CA ALA A 46 -6.98 12.88 -25.29
C ALA A 46 -6.54 14.36 -25.29
N GLY A 47 -5.84 14.79 -24.24
CA GLY A 47 -5.43 16.19 -24.07
C GLY A 47 -6.45 17.08 -23.34
N ASP A 48 -7.65 16.58 -23.00
CA ASP A 48 -8.68 17.41 -22.36
C ASP A 48 -8.28 17.88 -20.95
N LYS A 49 -7.95 19.17 -20.84
CA LYS A 49 -7.52 19.83 -19.58
C LYS A 49 -8.63 19.93 -18.53
N LYS A 50 -9.88 19.70 -18.94
CA LYS A 50 -11.09 19.83 -18.12
C LYS A 50 -11.80 18.48 -17.93
N ALA A 51 -11.11 17.37 -18.20
CA ALA A 51 -11.59 16.04 -17.88
C ALA A 51 -12.02 15.98 -16.41
N LYS A 52 -13.18 15.36 -16.18
CA LYS A 52 -13.74 15.15 -14.85
C LYS A 52 -14.00 13.66 -14.70
N GLY A 53 -13.52 13.12 -13.61
CA GLY A 53 -13.53 11.70 -13.33
C GLY A 53 -13.25 11.49 -11.85
N VAL A 54 -13.19 10.23 -11.47
CA VAL A 54 -12.77 9.83 -10.13
C VAL A 54 -11.31 10.16 -9.89
N SER A 55 -11.03 10.75 -8.73
CA SER A 55 -9.68 11.17 -8.32
C SER A 55 -8.79 9.99 -7.95
N CYS A 56 -7.52 10.08 -8.34
CA CYS A 56 -6.45 9.17 -7.94
C CYS A 56 -5.11 9.92 -7.94
N PHE A 57 -4.11 9.35 -7.27
CA PHE A 57 -2.88 10.05 -6.93
C PHE A 57 -1.65 9.17 -7.07
N VAL A 58 -0.57 9.74 -7.58
CA VAL A 58 0.75 9.11 -7.62
C VAL A 58 1.64 9.84 -6.62
N PRO A 59 1.93 9.25 -5.43
CA PRO A 59 2.89 9.80 -4.48
C PRO A 59 4.28 9.90 -5.13
N LEU A 60 5.02 10.96 -4.83
CA LEU A 60 6.38 11.14 -5.33
C LEU A 60 7.43 10.70 -4.31
N GLU A 61 7.10 10.75 -3.03
CA GLU A 61 7.91 10.24 -1.93
C GLU A 61 7.67 8.74 -1.70
N ILE A 62 8.74 8.01 -1.35
CA ILE A 62 8.73 6.59 -0.99
C ILE A 62 9.44 6.47 0.37
N PRO A 63 8.82 5.85 1.39
CA PRO A 63 7.48 5.24 1.39
C PRO A 63 6.35 6.28 1.30
N HIS A 64 5.23 5.89 0.69
CA HIS A 64 4.06 6.76 0.59
C HIS A 64 3.23 6.72 1.88
N ASN A 65 2.71 7.86 2.31
CA ASN A 65 1.87 7.95 3.49
C ASN A 65 0.45 7.48 3.14
N VAL A 66 0.01 6.34 3.71
CA VAL A 66 -1.34 5.76 3.56
C VAL A 66 -2.34 6.37 4.54
N PRO A 67 -3.66 6.40 4.19
CA PRO A 67 -4.78 6.72 5.07
C PRO A 67 -4.64 6.17 6.49
N SER A 68 -4.24 7.04 7.42
CA SER A 68 -4.35 6.80 8.86
C SER A 68 -5.74 7.22 9.37
N GLU A 69 -6.19 6.53 10.42
CA GLU A 69 -7.48 6.70 11.12
C GLU A 69 -7.80 8.14 11.60
N ASN A 70 -6.85 9.07 11.52
CA ASN A 70 -6.91 10.35 12.22
C ASN A 70 -8.07 11.30 11.81
N HIS A 71 -8.75 11.06 10.68
CA HIS A 71 -9.72 12.03 10.16
C HIS A 71 -11.14 11.51 9.93
N SER A 72 -11.30 10.22 9.69
CA SER A 72 -12.60 9.56 9.67
C SER A 72 -12.59 8.56 10.82
N LYS A 73 -13.55 8.63 11.74
CA LYS A 73 -13.81 7.57 12.74
C LYS A 73 -14.20 6.20 12.12
N LYS A 74 -13.86 6.02 10.85
CA LYS A 74 -14.07 4.87 10.00
C LYS A 74 -12.78 4.68 9.22
N GLU A 75 -12.26 3.48 9.31
CA GLU A 75 -11.22 2.98 8.46
C GLU A 75 -11.68 3.03 6.99
N ILE A 76 -10.86 3.61 6.10
CA ILE A 76 -11.17 3.67 4.68
C ILE A 76 -10.04 2.96 3.91
N PRO A 77 -10.32 1.83 3.23
CA PRO A 77 -9.29 1.02 2.60
C PRO A 77 -8.59 1.77 1.46
N CYS A 78 -7.26 1.65 1.37
CA CYS A 78 -6.48 2.19 0.25
C CYS A 78 -6.27 1.11 -0.81
N TYR A 79 -6.42 1.50 -2.08
CA TYR A 79 -6.12 0.68 -3.25
C TYR A 79 -5.14 1.39 -4.18
N PHE A 80 -4.43 0.64 -5.01
CA PHE A 80 -3.61 1.15 -6.09
C PHE A 80 -3.74 0.33 -7.36
N LEU A 81 -3.50 0.97 -8.51
CA LEU A 81 -3.26 0.29 -9.78
C LEU A 81 -1.75 0.19 -10.00
N PRO A 82 -1.22 -1.02 -10.28
CA PRO A 82 0.18 -1.20 -10.64
C PRO A 82 0.58 -0.45 -11.92
N GLU A 83 1.84 -0.06 -12.01
CA GLU A 83 2.41 0.51 -13.23
C GLU A 83 2.27 -0.46 -14.42
N GLY A 84 1.98 0.06 -15.61
CA GLY A 84 1.82 -0.72 -16.84
C GLY A 84 0.46 -1.40 -17.02
N VAL A 85 -0.40 -1.45 -15.99
CA VAL A 85 -1.74 -2.02 -16.13
C VAL A 85 -2.58 -1.22 -17.12
N SER A 86 -3.23 -1.92 -18.05
CA SER A 86 -4.15 -1.30 -19.01
C SER A 86 -5.48 -0.98 -18.35
N LEU A 87 -6.01 0.21 -18.60
CA LEU A 87 -7.36 0.59 -18.18
C LEU A 87 -8.39 -0.09 -19.10
N SER A 88 -9.57 -0.39 -18.55
CA SER A 88 -10.69 -0.91 -19.34
C SER A 88 -11.03 0.01 -20.51
N GLU A 89 -11.52 -0.58 -21.60
CA GLU A 89 -11.93 0.17 -22.78
C GLU A 89 -12.90 1.29 -22.39
N GLY A 90 -12.66 2.50 -22.92
CA GLY A 90 -13.51 3.65 -22.62
C GLY A 90 -13.11 4.43 -21.37
N LEU A 91 -12.03 4.06 -20.69
CA LEU A 91 -11.43 4.84 -19.60
C LEU A 91 -10.03 5.33 -19.97
N ALA A 92 -9.66 6.49 -19.42
CA ALA A 92 -8.27 6.96 -19.45
C ALA A 92 -7.94 7.78 -18.18
N LEU A 93 -6.66 7.78 -17.82
CA LEU A 93 -6.09 8.65 -16.80
C LEU A 93 -5.75 10.00 -17.42
N PHE A 94 -6.23 11.09 -16.81
CA PHE A 94 -5.91 12.46 -17.19
C PHE A 94 -5.14 13.12 -16.07
N TYR A 95 -3.90 13.50 -16.35
CA TYR A 95 -3.13 14.32 -15.41
C TYR A 95 -3.76 15.70 -15.27
N THR A 96 -3.91 16.16 -14.04
CA THR A 96 -4.51 17.45 -13.75
C THR A 96 -3.47 18.46 -13.24
N HIS A 97 -2.78 18.13 -12.15
CA HIS A 97 -1.83 19.01 -11.48
C HIS A 97 -1.00 18.24 -10.44
N LYS A 98 0.12 18.82 -10.04
CA LYS A 98 0.90 18.42 -8.88
C LYS A 98 0.26 19.05 -7.65
N MET A 99 0.08 18.26 -6.59
CA MET A 99 -0.54 18.69 -5.34
C MET A 99 0.32 18.28 -4.14
N LYS A 100 0.07 18.93 -3.00
CA LYS A 100 0.53 18.45 -1.70
C LYS A 100 -0.61 17.71 -1.02
N LEU A 101 -0.46 16.41 -0.81
CA LEU A 101 -1.32 15.64 0.07
C LEU A 101 -0.90 15.97 1.51
N ARG A 102 -1.76 16.70 2.21
CA ARG A 102 -1.61 17.01 3.65
C ARG A 102 -2.31 16.01 4.54
N PHE A 103 -3.12 15.17 3.93
CA PHE A 103 -3.87 14.11 4.54
C PHE A 103 -3.52 12.85 3.76
N PRO A 104 -3.29 11.73 4.45
CA PRO A 104 -3.73 11.43 5.82
C PRO A 104 -2.62 11.46 6.90
N SER A 105 -1.35 11.47 6.53
CA SER A 105 -0.23 11.76 7.44
C SER A 105 0.87 12.51 6.68
N GLY A 106 1.39 13.60 7.26
CA GLY A 106 2.47 14.42 6.70
C GLY A 106 2.12 15.26 5.47
N GLU A 107 3.02 16.20 5.09
CA GLU A 107 3.00 16.81 3.76
C GLU A 107 3.78 15.89 2.80
N GLN A 108 3.07 15.21 1.89
CA GLN A 108 3.69 14.49 0.76
C GLN A 108 3.26 15.11 -0.56
N THR A 109 4.10 15.03 -1.57
CA THR A 109 3.87 15.57 -2.90
C THR A 109 3.29 14.48 -3.79
N ALA A 110 2.19 14.75 -4.47
CA ALA A 110 1.59 13.79 -5.39
C ALA A 110 1.22 14.42 -6.72
N LEU A 111 1.19 13.60 -7.76
CA LEU A 111 0.56 13.94 -9.03
C LEU A 111 -0.90 13.52 -8.96
N HIS A 112 -1.81 14.46 -9.21
CA HIS A 112 -3.25 14.18 -9.21
C HIS A 112 -3.74 13.85 -10.62
N PHE A 113 -4.41 12.71 -10.73
CA PHE A 113 -5.05 12.23 -11.94
C PHE A 113 -6.55 12.06 -11.73
N VAL A 114 -7.30 12.05 -12.83
CA VAL A 114 -8.68 11.56 -12.85
C VAL A 114 -8.82 10.41 -13.84
N ILE A 115 -9.51 9.34 -13.45
CA ILE A 115 -9.93 8.29 -14.38
C ILE A 115 -11.27 8.75 -14.97
N ALA A 116 -11.32 9.07 -16.26
CA ALA A 116 -12.49 9.66 -16.88
C ALA A 116 -12.95 8.85 -18.11
N PRO A 117 -14.26 8.90 -18.43
CA PRO A 117 -14.79 8.24 -19.62
C PRO A 117 -14.26 8.89 -20.90
N THR A 118 -13.76 8.09 -21.83
CA THR A 118 -13.35 8.49 -23.19
C THR A 118 -14.39 8.11 -24.24
N MET A 119 -15.38 7.29 -23.86
CA MET A 119 -16.55 7.00 -24.66
C MET A 119 -17.84 7.29 -23.89
N ARG A 120 -18.95 7.27 -24.60
CA ARG A 120 -20.28 7.46 -24.01
C ARG A 120 -20.64 6.24 -23.16
N MET A 121 -20.96 6.47 -21.89
CA MET A 121 -21.38 5.42 -20.95
C MET A 121 -22.40 5.95 -19.95
N THR A 122 -23.18 5.06 -19.33
CA THR A 122 -24.10 5.41 -18.25
C THR A 122 -23.32 5.64 -16.94
N LYS A 123 -24.00 6.14 -15.89
CA LYS A 123 -23.36 6.30 -14.58
C LYS A 123 -22.98 4.93 -14.01
N GLU A 124 -23.88 3.97 -14.15
CA GLU A 124 -23.75 2.60 -13.65
C GLU A 124 -22.60 1.87 -14.36
N ASP A 125 -22.53 1.96 -15.69
CA ASP A 125 -21.44 1.34 -16.47
C ASP A 125 -20.07 1.95 -16.10
N TYR A 126 -20.02 3.26 -15.90
CA TYR A 126 -18.80 3.95 -15.49
C TYR A 126 -18.35 3.51 -14.10
N GLU A 127 -19.27 3.48 -13.14
CA GLU A 127 -18.97 3.04 -11.78
C GLU A 127 -18.44 1.60 -11.77
N GLN A 128 -19.11 0.70 -12.49
CA GLN A 128 -18.71 -0.68 -12.58
C GLN A 128 -17.37 -0.84 -13.29
N SER A 129 -17.13 -0.11 -14.38
CA SER A 129 -15.87 -0.12 -15.12
C SER A 129 -14.71 0.30 -14.23
N VAL A 130 -14.88 1.36 -13.42
CA VAL A 130 -13.86 1.82 -12.47
C VAL A 130 -13.63 0.79 -11.36
N LYS A 131 -14.69 0.24 -10.74
CA LYS A 131 -14.57 -0.78 -9.68
C LYS A 131 -13.93 -2.08 -10.18
N SER A 132 -14.11 -2.41 -11.46
CA SER A 132 -13.56 -3.62 -12.08
C SER A 132 -12.10 -3.54 -12.52
N LEU A 133 -11.44 -2.37 -12.39
CA LEU A 133 -10.01 -2.28 -12.68
C LEU A 133 -9.22 -3.19 -11.72
N ASN A 134 -8.01 -3.59 -12.13
CA ASN A 134 -7.13 -4.47 -11.35
C ASN A 134 -6.52 -3.76 -10.13
N TRP A 135 -7.37 -3.27 -9.23
CA TRP A 135 -7.02 -2.64 -7.98
C TRP A 135 -6.34 -3.65 -7.06
N GLN A 136 -5.14 -3.32 -6.62
CA GLN A 136 -4.42 -4.00 -5.56
C GLN A 136 -4.62 -3.21 -4.27
N ILE A 137 -4.67 -3.89 -3.13
CA ILE A 137 -4.75 -3.20 -1.83
C ILE A 137 -3.39 -2.57 -1.56
N CYS A 138 -3.33 -1.32 -1.08
CA CYS A 138 -2.07 -0.61 -0.75
C CYS A 138 -1.24 -1.24 0.39
N THR A 139 -1.56 -2.48 0.78
CA THR A 139 -1.31 -3.09 2.09
C THR A 139 -2.28 -2.58 3.18
N VAL A 140 -2.68 -3.51 4.05
CA VAL A 140 -4.01 -3.67 4.67
C VAL A 140 -4.22 -2.87 5.95
N LYS A 141 -5.43 -2.33 6.10
CA LYS A 141 -6.20 -1.94 7.31
C LYS A 141 -5.55 -1.16 8.48
N ALA A 142 -5.82 0.15 8.53
CA ALA A 142 -5.85 0.91 9.77
C ALA A 142 -7.18 0.67 10.52
N SER A 143 -7.40 -0.57 10.97
CA SER A 143 -8.39 -0.93 11.97
C SER A 143 -7.57 -1.33 13.16
N ALA A 144 -7.42 -0.39 14.08
CA ALA A 144 -7.12 -0.65 15.46
C ALA A 144 -8.25 -1.50 16.07
N GLU A 145 -8.25 -2.80 15.73
CA GLU A 145 -8.72 -3.91 16.55
C GLU A 145 -8.26 -5.25 15.93
N MET A 146 -6.95 -5.36 15.65
CA MET A 146 -6.29 -6.66 15.84
C MET A 146 -5.12 -6.41 16.79
N ILE A 147 -5.44 -6.48 18.08
CA ILE A 147 -4.45 -6.54 19.16
C ILE A 147 -3.68 -7.86 19.08
N ASP A 148 -4.28 -8.86 18.43
CA ASP A 148 -3.80 -10.23 18.36
C ASP A 148 -3.20 -10.52 16.98
N LEU A 149 -2.09 -11.24 16.98
CA LEU A 149 -1.48 -11.80 15.77
C LEU A 149 -2.40 -12.88 15.19
N VAL A 150 -2.67 -12.85 13.89
CA VAL A 150 -3.40 -13.93 13.22
C VAL A 150 -2.43 -15.04 12.87
N SER A 151 -2.43 -16.09 13.69
CA SER A 151 -1.58 -17.28 13.57
C SER A 151 -2.42 -18.55 13.72
N HIS A 152 -2.23 -19.53 12.86
CA HIS A 152 -2.88 -20.84 12.88
C HIS A 152 -1.82 -21.97 12.84
N ASP A 153 -2.15 -23.12 13.43
CA ASP A 153 -1.21 -24.25 13.54
C ASP A 153 -0.72 -24.78 12.18
N ASP A 154 -1.48 -24.56 11.10
CA ASP A 154 -1.23 -25.03 9.74
C ASP A 154 -0.68 -23.94 8.79
N ASP A 155 -0.37 -22.74 9.29
CA ASP A 155 0.07 -21.62 8.46
C ASP A 155 1.41 -21.86 7.75
N LEU A 156 2.24 -22.76 8.26
CA LEU A 156 3.52 -23.12 7.64
C LEU A 156 3.44 -24.37 6.75
N ASP A 157 2.28 -25.03 6.69
CA ASP A 157 2.11 -26.20 5.84
C ASP A 157 2.30 -25.81 4.37
N GLY A 158 3.17 -26.55 3.68
CA GLY A 158 3.46 -26.35 2.26
C GLY A 158 4.49 -25.26 1.95
N ILE A 159 5.11 -24.62 2.94
CA ILE A 159 6.24 -23.71 2.70
C ILE A 159 7.48 -24.55 2.39
N GLU A 160 8.03 -24.36 1.18
CA GLU A 160 9.22 -25.10 0.71
C GLU A 160 10.54 -24.43 1.16
N ASP A 161 10.56 -23.10 1.27
CA ASP A 161 11.76 -22.34 1.67
C ASP A 161 11.75 -22.10 3.18
N PHE A 162 12.61 -22.81 3.90
CA PHE A 162 12.66 -22.75 5.37
C PHE A 162 12.91 -21.34 5.91
N ARG A 163 13.58 -20.47 5.16
CA ARG A 163 13.81 -19.07 5.56
C ARG A 163 12.52 -18.29 5.74
N MET A 164 11.45 -18.68 5.04
CA MET A 164 10.15 -18.06 5.24
C MET A 164 9.49 -18.50 6.55
N ASN A 165 9.80 -19.69 7.06
CA ASN A 165 9.41 -20.08 8.43
C ASN A 165 10.16 -19.21 9.46
N GLU A 166 11.45 -18.95 9.21
CA GLU A 166 12.26 -18.08 10.07
C GLU A 166 11.71 -16.65 10.11
N VAL A 167 11.39 -16.07 8.94
CA VAL A 167 10.73 -14.76 8.84
C VAL A 167 9.41 -14.76 9.62
N TYR A 168 8.59 -15.79 9.45
CA TYR A 168 7.29 -15.90 10.11
C TYR A 168 7.43 -15.86 11.64
N TRP A 169 8.29 -16.69 12.22
CA TRP A 169 8.55 -16.71 13.67
C TRP A 169 9.15 -15.40 14.18
N LEU A 170 10.06 -14.78 13.43
CA LEU A 170 10.65 -13.49 13.82
C LEU A 170 9.62 -12.36 13.80
N MET A 171 8.64 -12.39 12.88
CA MET A 171 7.54 -11.43 12.87
C MET A 171 6.59 -11.63 14.05
N GLU A 172 6.34 -12.87 14.46
CA GLU A 172 5.57 -13.19 15.66
C GLU A 172 6.23 -12.60 16.91
N ILE A 173 7.53 -12.83 17.09
CA ILE A 173 8.30 -12.24 18.20
C ILE A 173 8.26 -10.71 18.15
N TRP A 174 8.42 -10.13 16.96
CA TRP A 174 8.39 -8.68 16.79
C TRP A 174 7.03 -8.08 17.16
N HIS A 175 5.94 -8.73 16.74
CA HIS A 175 4.58 -8.34 17.06
C HIS A 175 4.35 -8.25 18.57
N GLU A 176 4.84 -9.23 19.33
CA GLU A 176 4.74 -9.24 20.79
C GLU A 176 5.53 -8.10 21.46
N GLN A 177 6.68 -7.72 20.87
CA GLN A 177 7.58 -6.71 21.44
C GLN A 177 7.17 -5.28 21.13
N THR A 178 6.56 -5.05 19.97
CA THR A 178 6.21 -3.69 19.56
C THR A 178 4.90 -3.22 20.19
N MET A 179 4.92 -1.97 20.68
CA MET A 179 3.72 -1.26 21.13
C MET A 179 3.14 -0.35 20.04
N CYS A 180 3.84 -0.24 18.90
CA CYS A 180 3.42 0.57 17.77
C CYS A 180 2.37 -0.19 16.95
N THR A 181 1.16 0.38 16.83
CA THR A 181 0.06 -0.20 16.05
C THR A 181 0.46 -0.49 14.60
N MET A 182 1.25 0.39 13.99
CA MET A 182 1.73 0.20 12.61
C MET A 182 2.71 -0.97 12.48
N ASP A 183 3.58 -1.15 13.47
CA ASP A 183 4.53 -2.28 13.46
C ASP A 183 3.77 -3.61 13.65
N ARG A 184 2.76 -3.66 14.54
CA ARG A 184 1.90 -4.87 14.68
C ARG A 184 1.13 -5.20 13.42
N LEU A 185 0.65 -4.18 12.72
CA LEU A 185 -0.03 -4.33 11.45
C LEU A 185 0.91 -4.90 10.38
N HIS A 186 2.12 -4.37 10.29
CA HIS A 186 3.14 -4.85 9.37
C HIS A 186 3.54 -6.30 9.66
N ALA A 187 3.67 -6.67 10.93
CA ALA A 187 3.90 -8.06 11.31
C ALA A 187 2.76 -8.96 10.81
N ASN A 188 1.50 -8.57 11.03
CA ASN A 188 0.32 -9.29 10.53
C ASN A 188 0.27 -9.40 9.00
N ASP A 189 0.65 -8.36 8.25
CA ASP A 189 0.70 -8.41 6.77
C ASP A 189 1.69 -9.47 6.29
N ILE A 190 2.92 -9.44 6.83
CA ILE A 190 3.95 -10.42 6.46
C ILE A 190 3.50 -11.83 6.86
N HIS A 191 2.96 -11.99 8.06
CA HIS A 191 2.48 -13.28 8.58
C HIS A 191 1.36 -13.87 7.71
N THR A 192 0.36 -13.06 7.37
CA THR A 192 -0.76 -13.45 6.49
C THR A 192 -0.28 -13.77 5.09
N TRP A 193 0.64 -12.98 4.55
CA TRP A 193 1.20 -13.22 3.23
C TRP A 193 1.92 -14.57 3.17
N ILE A 194 2.71 -14.89 4.19
CA ILE A 194 3.39 -16.19 4.30
C ILE A 194 2.37 -17.33 4.40
N ALA A 195 1.37 -17.18 5.27
CA ALA A 195 0.34 -18.19 5.51
C ALA A 195 -0.51 -18.51 4.28
N LEU A 196 -0.88 -17.50 3.48
CA LEU A 196 -1.76 -17.67 2.33
C LEU A 196 -1.02 -18.02 1.04
N ASP A 197 0.07 -17.31 0.76
CA ASP A 197 0.70 -17.34 -0.56
C ASP A 197 1.90 -18.29 -0.61
N LYS A 198 2.37 -18.78 0.54
CA LYS A 198 3.51 -19.72 0.67
C LYS A 198 4.74 -19.26 -0.15
N PRO A 199 5.16 -17.99 -0.03
CA PRO A 199 6.24 -17.45 -0.84
C PRO A 199 7.56 -18.14 -0.54
N SER A 200 8.50 -18.05 -1.47
CA SER A 200 9.91 -18.31 -1.23
C SER A 200 10.62 -17.05 -0.71
N PHE A 201 11.84 -17.21 -0.18
CA PHE A 201 12.64 -16.05 0.19
C PHE A 201 13.01 -15.20 -1.04
N GLN A 202 13.16 -15.82 -2.21
CA GLN A 202 13.38 -15.09 -3.46
C GLN A 202 12.19 -14.17 -3.80
N ASP A 203 10.96 -14.58 -3.49
CA ASP A 203 9.77 -13.73 -3.67
C ASP A 203 9.79 -12.52 -2.74
N LEU A 204 10.30 -12.68 -1.50
CA LEU A 204 10.54 -11.56 -0.58
C LEU A 204 11.58 -10.58 -1.14
N ILE A 205 12.69 -11.09 -1.69
CA ILE A 205 13.73 -10.27 -2.33
C ILE A 205 13.18 -9.53 -3.56
N MET A 206 12.31 -10.16 -4.36
CA MET A 206 11.69 -9.50 -5.52
C MET A 206 10.61 -8.48 -5.10
N HIS A 207 10.09 -8.57 -3.88
CA HIS A 207 9.07 -7.69 -3.35
C HIS A 207 9.64 -6.68 -2.34
N GLU A 208 10.45 -5.74 -2.84
CA GLU A 208 11.18 -4.72 -2.05
C GLU A 208 10.36 -4.07 -0.91
N PRO A 209 9.08 -3.68 -1.07
CA PRO A 209 8.30 -3.11 0.05
C PRO A 209 8.16 -4.04 1.27
N ARG A 210 7.96 -5.34 1.04
CA ARG A 210 7.85 -6.34 2.11
C ARG A 210 9.22 -6.69 2.66
N GLY A 211 10.23 -6.77 1.79
CA GLY A 211 11.63 -6.88 2.19
C GLY A 211 12.04 -5.77 3.15
N TYR A 212 11.64 -4.52 2.88
CA TYR A 212 11.96 -3.38 3.74
C TYR A 212 11.22 -3.42 5.09
N ILE A 213 9.96 -3.88 5.10
CA ILE A 213 9.21 -4.10 6.35
C ILE A 213 9.94 -5.12 7.24
N VAL A 214 10.28 -6.29 6.67
CA VAL A 214 11.01 -7.35 7.38
C VAL A 214 12.36 -6.82 7.86
N PHE A 215 13.14 -6.17 6.99
CA PHE A 215 14.42 -5.56 7.37
C PHE A 215 14.27 -4.58 8.55
N SER A 216 13.32 -3.67 8.48
CA SER A 216 13.05 -2.67 9.51
C SER A 216 12.62 -3.29 10.84
N ALA A 217 11.84 -4.36 10.78
CA ALA A 217 11.44 -5.14 11.95
C ALA A 217 12.66 -5.81 12.60
N LEU A 218 13.42 -6.56 11.80
CA LEU A 218 14.58 -7.32 12.25
C LEU A 218 15.69 -6.43 12.80
N ALA A 219 15.98 -5.29 12.17
CA ALA A 219 16.97 -4.34 12.66
C ALA A 219 16.62 -3.74 14.04
N ARG A 220 15.34 -3.79 14.44
CA ARG A 220 14.84 -3.29 15.73
C ARG A 220 14.46 -4.42 16.70
N LEU A 221 14.52 -5.67 16.26
CA LEU A 221 14.06 -6.82 17.02
C LEU A 221 15.00 -7.09 18.19
N ASN A 222 14.44 -7.25 19.39
CA ASN A 222 15.18 -7.75 20.53
C ASN A 222 15.02 -9.27 20.60
N ALA A 223 15.81 -10.03 19.84
CA ALA A 223 15.75 -11.50 19.80
C ALA A 223 16.23 -12.20 21.10
N ILE A 224 16.35 -11.47 22.21
CA ILE A 224 16.68 -12.01 23.53
C ILE A 224 15.39 -12.43 24.23
N THR A 225 14.83 -13.58 23.85
CA THR A 225 13.69 -14.18 24.58
C THR A 225 14.19 -15.17 25.65
N PRO A 226 13.42 -15.41 26.74
CA PRO A 226 13.81 -16.35 27.80
C PRO A 226 13.93 -17.82 27.38
N THR A 227 13.41 -18.19 26.21
CA THR A 227 13.14 -19.58 25.83
C THR A 227 13.98 -20.10 24.66
N SER A 228 14.50 -19.25 23.75
CA SER A 228 15.20 -19.70 22.53
C SER A 228 16.25 -18.70 21.97
N HIS A 229 17.00 -18.07 22.86
CA HIS A 229 17.97 -17.01 22.54
C HIS A 229 18.96 -17.31 21.38
N VAL A 230 19.53 -18.51 21.30
CA VAL A 230 20.57 -18.81 20.29
C VAL A 230 19.97 -19.04 18.90
N THR A 231 18.84 -19.75 18.83
CA THR A 231 18.17 -20.06 17.57
C THR A 231 17.59 -18.80 16.94
N GLU A 232 16.90 -17.98 17.73
CA GLU A 232 16.29 -16.73 17.26
C GLU A 232 17.35 -15.72 16.80
N LEU A 233 18.49 -15.61 17.50
CA LEU A 233 19.61 -14.77 17.05
C LEU A 233 20.24 -15.28 15.76
N THR A 234 20.28 -16.59 15.56
CA THR A 234 20.82 -17.18 14.33
C THR A 234 19.91 -16.84 13.16
N TYR A 235 18.60 -17.05 13.30
CA TYR A 235 17.61 -16.69 12.28
C TYR A 235 17.60 -15.19 11.99
N LEU A 236 17.64 -14.36 13.03
CA LEU A 236 17.73 -12.92 12.88
C LEU A 236 18.96 -12.52 12.06
N GLY A 237 20.13 -13.05 12.42
CA GLY A 237 21.39 -12.75 11.73
C GLY A 237 21.41 -13.21 10.27
N ASP A 238 20.85 -14.39 9.99
CA ASP A 238 20.80 -14.97 8.64
C ASP A 238 19.90 -14.12 7.72
N ILE A 239 18.64 -13.94 8.10
CA ILE A 239 17.67 -13.18 7.31
C ILE A 239 18.09 -11.72 7.15
N LEU A 240 18.53 -11.07 8.24
CA LEU A 240 18.96 -9.68 8.18
C LEU A 240 20.19 -9.52 7.27
N GLY A 241 21.16 -10.44 7.37
CA GLY A 241 22.35 -10.44 6.52
C GLY A 241 21.99 -10.63 5.04
N GLU A 242 21.10 -11.56 4.70
CA GLU A 242 20.64 -11.73 3.32
C GLU A 242 19.95 -10.48 2.77
N LEU A 243 19.15 -9.78 3.58
CA LEU A 243 18.49 -8.52 3.18
C LEU A 243 19.51 -7.39 2.99
N GLU A 244 20.50 -7.28 3.88
CA GLU A 244 21.60 -6.31 3.72
C GLU A 244 22.42 -6.58 2.44
N ASP A 245 22.73 -7.84 2.15
CA ASP A 245 23.48 -8.24 0.96
C ASP A 245 22.71 -7.99 -0.35
N ASN A 246 21.40 -8.24 -0.37
CA ASN A 246 20.57 -8.07 -1.57
C ASN A 246 20.22 -6.60 -1.86
N PHE A 247 19.96 -5.80 -0.82
CA PHE A 247 19.45 -4.43 -0.98
C PHE A 247 20.46 -3.32 -0.61
N GLY A 248 21.56 -3.66 0.06
CA GLY A 248 22.56 -2.69 0.52
C GLY A 248 22.10 -1.82 1.69
N TRP A 249 21.00 -2.19 2.36
CA TRP A 249 20.53 -1.51 3.57
C TRP A 249 21.49 -1.76 4.73
N LYS A 250 21.46 -0.90 5.74
CA LYS A 250 22.33 -1.02 6.92
C LYS A 250 21.54 -0.88 8.20
N SER A 251 21.45 -1.96 8.94
CA SER A 251 20.76 -2.01 10.24
C SER A 251 21.29 -0.95 11.23
N SER A 252 22.58 -0.64 11.17
CA SER A 252 23.21 0.42 11.98
C SER A 252 22.63 1.81 11.78
N GLU A 253 22.04 2.10 10.61
CA GLU A 253 21.47 3.41 10.28
C GLU A 253 20.06 3.60 10.89
N MET A 254 19.42 2.52 11.33
CA MET A 254 18.05 2.57 11.90
C MET A 254 18.00 2.92 13.39
N TYR A 255 19.05 2.61 14.16
CA TYR A 255 19.14 2.96 15.58
C TYR A 255 19.12 4.48 15.84
N ALA A 256 19.43 5.30 14.83
CA ALA A 256 19.43 6.77 14.95
C ALA A 256 18.03 7.40 14.90
N GLN A 257 16.98 6.65 14.53
CA GLN A 257 15.62 7.18 14.33
C GLN A 257 14.56 6.63 15.31
N ALA A 258 14.95 5.80 16.28
CA ALA A 258 14.04 5.14 17.23
C ALA A 258 13.39 6.08 18.28
N GLY A 259 13.31 7.39 18.03
CA GLY A 259 12.65 8.38 18.90
C GLY A 259 11.24 8.79 18.45
N GLY A 260 10.62 8.08 17.51
CA GLY A 260 9.40 8.51 16.81
C GLY A 260 8.06 8.01 17.36
N CYS A 261 8.01 7.33 18.49
CA CYS A 261 6.75 7.00 19.17
C CYS A 261 6.68 7.80 20.47
N GLU A 262 6.13 9.01 20.40
CA GLU A 262 5.86 9.82 21.59
C GLU A 262 4.87 9.08 22.52
N ASP A 263 5.29 8.91 23.77
CA ASP A 263 4.47 8.45 24.88
C ASP A 263 3.23 9.34 25.04
N ILE A 264 2.04 8.75 24.85
CA ILE A 264 0.82 9.37 25.35
C ILE A 264 0.82 9.18 26.88
N PRO A 265 0.85 10.25 27.70
CA PRO A 265 0.82 10.10 29.14
C PRO A 265 -0.52 9.48 29.54
N LYS A 266 -0.47 8.42 30.33
CA LYS A 266 -1.65 7.92 31.04
C LYS A 266 -1.98 8.92 32.16
N GLU A 267 -3.17 9.51 32.13
CA GLU A 267 -3.80 10.11 33.31
C GLU A 267 -4.14 9.02 34.36
#